data_AF-A0A960ZYA0-F1
#
_entry.id   AF-A0A960ZYA0-F1
#
_cell.length_a   1.000
_cell.length_b   1.000
_cell.length_c   1.000
_cell.angle_alpha   90.00
_cell.angle_beta   90.00
_cell.angle_gamma   90.00
#
_symmetry.space_group_name_H-M   'P 1'
#
loop_
_entity.id
_entity.type
_entity.pdbx_description
1 polymer ?
#
loop_
_entity_poly.entity_id
_entity_poly.type
_entity_poly.pdbx_seq_one_letter_code
_entity_poly.pdbx_strand_id
1 'polypeptide(L)'
;MEKQKPWQFALIVLVMMLTIFNIMPTIFYYMQPLRSPVDAPRAQEVALEIVERVDDLETDAIAWVKTYCKLLKIHPKSISIDPNSSRFINVTFEREFEAKRLKRLLPQAGPLIPFVPDQLELAKVDQGEPTSVRIERTVGVEIDPKQIGEFFHFSDKFAADGRPEPFYQSLIAARAENLAKEFTGTSSLGDDIQHLLTLPKGDEQRQLAISVARRLSEPYRALQGVQAKGLLERIYTNAGQFERTADAKTSPTKSLTAIFKPLKEEIASKLKESEGAGKSRDEQIGMRNQLKSLEQALLALSEYGNNLDGSPGPLPSAKIDEILTAGFAQYDPAVKAQRIDLQGHHPYVEALRLSWGEGVIYLDFYPDVQAIRLSDARNELTSFAKGFVGQQVVDSIATASRKSDEVIAPRGDGFAVDLSTLSDSHSFLAFNLSTLAQKRVAELSRSLDAVWQPGYIDLQRNVFPISTWKEYQALPKESQRLGLVFYAPVTDDEGAAIPGFEKGSIYIIGKGLNDIIRRFQEVGQNESSAQLAKDFESLKNFLTSEGFIGYSGESLGTSSAFAKDLIFRLPNYYDNFLMATRENFSVKGDK
;
A
#
# COMPACT_ATOMS: atom_id res chain seq x y z
N MET A 1 49.42 43.26 52.83
CA MET A 1 49.16 43.02 51.40
C MET A 1 50.50 42.98 50.68
N GLU A 2 51.04 41.78 50.48
CA GLU A 2 52.27 41.61 49.68
C GLU A 2 52.00 42.05 48.24
N LYS A 3 52.84 42.95 47.72
CA LYS A 3 52.80 43.37 46.32
C LYS A 3 53.09 42.15 45.45
N GLN A 4 52.13 41.77 44.62
CA GLN A 4 52.32 40.72 43.61
C GLN A 4 53.55 41.07 42.77
N LYS A 5 54.50 40.13 42.67
CA LYS A 5 55.72 40.34 41.92
C LYS A 5 55.37 40.30 40.42
N PRO A 6 55.92 41.19 39.58
CA PRO A 6 55.55 41.30 38.16
C PRO A 6 55.71 39.99 37.36
N TRP A 7 56.59 39.08 37.80
CA TRP A 7 56.73 37.76 37.18
C TRP A 7 55.51 36.85 37.41
N GLN A 8 54.76 37.04 38.49
CA GLN A 8 53.54 36.27 38.77
C GLN A 8 52.45 36.58 37.75
N PHE A 9 52.35 37.85 37.32
CA PHE A 9 51.44 38.24 36.25
C PHE A 9 51.84 37.62 34.91
N ALA A 10 53.15 37.67 34.56
CA ALA A 10 53.65 37.01 33.35
C ALA A 10 53.39 35.50 33.36
N LEU A 11 53.53 34.85 34.53
CA LEU A 11 53.25 33.43 34.69
C LEU A 11 51.75 33.10 34.57
N ILE A 12 50.87 33.94 35.13
CA ILE A 12 49.41 33.80 34.96
C ILE A 12 49.02 33.93 33.48
N VAL A 13 49.57 34.92 32.77
CA VAL A 13 49.32 35.10 31.33
C VAL A 13 49.83 33.91 30.53
N LEU A 14 51.03 33.40 30.84
CA LEU A 14 51.60 32.23 30.18
C LEU A 14 50.73 30.98 30.40
N VAL A 15 50.27 30.74 31.64
CA VAL A 15 49.38 29.62 31.96
C VAL A 15 48.04 29.78 31.26
N MET A 16 47.46 30.99 31.20
CA MET A 16 46.23 31.24 30.43
C MET A 16 46.42 30.95 28.94
N MET A 17 47.51 31.43 28.33
CA MET A 17 47.79 31.18 26.92
C MET A 17 47.99 29.68 26.64
N LEU A 18 48.73 28.98 27.49
CA LEU A 18 48.90 27.52 27.41
C LEU A 18 47.55 26.79 27.53
N THR A 19 46.70 27.24 28.45
CA THR A 19 45.37 26.65 28.65
C THR A 19 44.46 26.88 27.45
N ILE A 20 44.44 28.11 26.90
CA ILE A 20 43.69 28.41 25.67
C ILE A 20 44.25 27.60 24.51
N PHE A 21 45.58 27.54 24.33
CA PHE A 21 46.22 26.78 23.24
C PHE A 21 45.90 25.28 23.31
N ASN A 22 45.79 24.70 24.52
CA ASN A 22 45.45 23.30 24.69
C ASN A 22 43.96 23.00 24.44
N ILE A 23 43.08 23.95 24.76
CA ILE A 23 41.62 23.78 24.64
C ILE A 23 41.10 24.21 23.26
N MET A 24 41.77 25.15 22.58
CA MET A 24 41.34 25.70 21.28
C MET A 24 41.11 24.63 20.21
N PRO A 25 42.00 23.63 20.00
CA PRO A 25 41.78 22.58 19.00
C PRO A 25 40.52 21.76 19.31
N THR A 26 40.26 21.49 20.58
CA THR A 26 39.07 20.78 21.05
C THR A 26 37.81 21.63 20.83
N ILE A 27 37.85 22.93 21.15
CA ILE A 27 36.73 23.85 20.87
C ILE A 27 36.47 23.94 19.38
N PHE A 28 37.49 24.11 18.53
CA PHE A 28 37.32 24.16 17.07
C PHE A 28 36.78 22.85 16.50
N TYR A 29 37.23 21.70 17.03
CA TYR A 29 36.73 20.38 16.65
C TYR A 29 35.26 20.18 17.03
N TYR A 30 34.82 20.67 18.20
CA TYR A 30 33.41 20.61 18.63
C TYR A 30 32.55 21.78 18.11
N MET A 31 33.16 22.86 17.61
CA MET A 31 32.48 23.99 16.96
C MET A 31 32.18 23.71 15.49
N GLN A 32 32.87 22.76 14.86
CA GLN A 32 32.36 22.20 13.61
C GLN A 32 31.07 21.47 13.95
N PRO A 33 29.90 21.93 13.44
CA PRO A 33 28.64 21.26 13.72
C PRO A 33 28.79 19.80 13.30
N LEU A 34 28.60 18.88 14.26
CA LEU A 34 28.89 17.46 14.07
C LEU A 34 28.16 16.84 12.87
N ARG A 35 27.14 17.50 12.30
CA ARG A 35 26.74 17.45 10.88
C ARG A 35 26.11 18.80 10.52
N SER A 36 26.67 19.54 9.56
CA SER A 36 25.86 20.58 8.88
C SER A 36 24.64 19.91 8.24
N PRO A 37 23.50 20.60 8.10
CA PRO A 37 22.38 20.08 7.31
C PRO A 37 22.86 19.61 5.94
N VAL A 38 22.25 18.55 5.41
CA VAL A 38 22.54 18.08 4.05
C VAL A 38 21.99 19.11 3.08
N ASP A 39 22.89 19.72 2.31
CA ASP A 39 22.60 20.65 1.24
C ASP A 39 22.51 19.94 -0.12
N ALA A 40 22.09 20.66 -1.15
CA ALA A 40 21.91 20.08 -2.48
C ALA A 40 23.17 19.41 -3.06
N PRO A 41 24.39 19.99 -2.96
CA PRO A 41 25.60 19.34 -3.44
C PRO A 41 25.87 18.01 -2.74
N ARG A 42 25.75 17.97 -1.40
CA ARG A 42 25.96 16.75 -0.65
C ARG A 42 24.88 15.70 -0.93
N ALA A 43 23.64 16.13 -1.17
CA ALA A 43 22.58 15.23 -1.58
C ALA A 43 22.84 14.60 -2.95
N GLN A 44 23.46 15.34 -3.88
CA GLN A 44 23.88 14.82 -5.18
C GLN A 44 25.02 13.80 -5.05
N GLU A 45 26.00 14.04 -4.18
CA GLU A 45 27.05 13.06 -3.86
C GLU A 45 26.44 11.76 -3.29
N VAL A 46 25.51 11.88 -2.34
CA VAL A 46 24.78 10.72 -1.78
C VAL A 46 24.01 9.97 -2.88
N ALA A 47 23.33 10.69 -3.78
CA ALA A 47 22.64 10.05 -4.89
C ALA A 47 23.61 9.27 -5.79
N LEU A 48 24.79 9.82 -6.10
CA LEU A 48 25.81 9.15 -6.91
C LEU A 48 26.30 7.88 -6.23
N GLU A 49 26.60 7.95 -4.93
CA GLU A 49 26.98 6.78 -4.12
C GLU A 49 25.86 5.72 -4.06
N ILE A 50 24.59 6.11 -4.12
CA ILE A 50 23.47 5.16 -4.22
C ILE A 50 23.53 4.43 -5.57
N VAL A 51 23.65 5.16 -6.69
CA VAL A 51 23.70 4.57 -8.03
C VAL A 51 24.88 3.62 -8.17
N GLU A 52 26.09 4.06 -7.78
CA GLU A 52 27.30 3.24 -7.82
C GLU A 52 27.12 1.93 -7.03
N ARG A 53 26.57 2.00 -5.81
CA ARG A 53 26.31 0.80 -4.99
C ARG A 53 25.32 -0.17 -5.62
N VAL A 54 24.28 0.33 -6.29
CA VAL A 54 23.27 -0.53 -6.92
C VAL A 54 23.86 -1.20 -8.17
N ASP A 55 24.62 -0.45 -8.97
CA ASP A 55 25.27 -0.97 -10.17
C ASP A 55 26.39 -1.98 -9.81
N ASP A 56 27.11 -1.75 -8.72
CA ASP A 56 28.14 -2.66 -8.20
C ASP A 56 27.61 -4.07 -7.87
N LEU A 57 26.31 -4.21 -7.55
CA LEU A 57 25.69 -5.53 -7.31
C LEU A 57 25.79 -6.45 -8.53
N GLU A 58 25.87 -5.89 -9.74
CA GLU A 58 26.11 -6.67 -10.96
C GLU A 58 27.50 -7.31 -10.94
N THR A 59 28.51 -6.48 -10.67
CA THR A 59 29.90 -6.90 -10.61
C THR A 59 30.11 -7.91 -9.49
N ASP A 60 29.51 -7.65 -8.32
CA ASP A 60 29.56 -8.53 -7.17
C ASP A 60 28.88 -9.88 -7.43
N ALA A 61 27.73 -9.90 -8.10
CA ALA A 61 27.07 -11.14 -8.49
C ALA A 61 27.94 -12.00 -9.43
N ILE A 62 28.56 -11.39 -10.45
CA ILE A 62 29.47 -12.10 -11.36
C ILE A 62 30.69 -12.64 -10.59
N ALA A 63 31.29 -11.81 -9.73
CA ALA A 63 32.44 -12.19 -8.91
C ALA A 63 32.10 -13.34 -7.94
N TRP A 64 30.90 -13.30 -7.35
CA TRP A 64 30.38 -14.34 -6.48
C TRP A 64 30.19 -15.66 -7.25
N VAL A 65 29.52 -15.63 -8.41
CA VAL A 65 29.29 -16.82 -9.26
C VAL A 65 30.63 -17.44 -9.67
N LYS A 66 31.61 -16.61 -10.05
CA LYS A 66 32.96 -17.06 -10.38
C LYS A 66 33.66 -17.74 -9.20
N THR A 67 33.56 -17.15 -8.01
CA THR A 67 34.14 -17.68 -6.78
C THR A 67 33.47 -18.98 -6.35
N TYR A 68 32.14 -19.05 -6.48
CA TYR A 68 31.36 -20.23 -6.16
C TYR A 68 31.66 -21.39 -7.13
N CYS A 69 31.80 -21.12 -8.43
CA CYS A 69 32.26 -22.10 -9.41
C CYS A 69 33.64 -22.67 -9.04
N LYS A 70 34.57 -21.80 -8.62
CA LYS A 70 35.90 -22.22 -8.13
C LYS A 70 35.80 -23.11 -6.89
N LEU A 71 34.93 -22.78 -5.93
CA LEU A 71 34.68 -23.60 -4.73
C LEU A 71 34.12 -24.97 -5.10
N LEU A 72 33.21 -25.02 -6.07
CA LEU A 72 32.65 -26.27 -6.59
C LEU A 72 33.61 -27.05 -7.47
N LYS A 73 34.80 -26.51 -7.79
CA LYS A 73 35.78 -27.09 -8.71
C LYS A 73 35.19 -27.35 -10.11
N ILE A 74 34.43 -26.38 -10.63
CA ILE A 74 33.91 -26.38 -12.00
C ILE A 74 34.45 -25.16 -12.76
N HIS A 75 34.61 -25.29 -14.08
CA HIS A 75 35.26 -24.27 -14.90
C HIS A 75 34.29 -23.70 -15.95
N PRO A 76 33.60 -22.59 -15.67
CA PRO A 76 32.74 -21.96 -16.66
C PRO A 76 33.59 -21.41 -17.81
N LYS A 77 33.11 -21.61 -19.04
CA LYS A 77 33.66 -21.06 -20.28
C LYS A 77 33.39 -19.56 -20.37
N SER A 78 32.18 -19.15 -19.97
CA SER A 78 31.76 -17.75 -19.94
C SER A 78 30.77 -17.51 -18.80
N ILE A 79 30.87 -16.32 -18.20
CA ILE A 79 29.89 -15.74 -17.29
C ILE A 79 29.63 -14.34 -17.83
N SER A 80 28.41 -14.05 -18.26
CA SER A 80 28.04 -12.74 -18.81
C SER A 80 26.60 -12.40 -18.47
N ILE A 81 26.31 -11.11 -18.36
CA ILE A 81 24.94 -10.62 -18.24
C ILE A 81 24.20 -10.81 -19.56
N ASP A 82 22.91 -11.09 -19.47
CA ASP A 82 22.04 -11.19 -20.63
C ASP A 82 21.83 -9.79 -21.26
N PRO A 83 22.13 -9.60 -22.55
CA PRO A 83 22.00 -8.30 -23.20
C PRO A 83 20.55 -7.78 -23.25
N ASN A 84 19.55 -8.65 -23.11
CA ASN A 84 18.14 -8.26 -23.12
C ASN A 84 17.60 -7.94 -21.72
N SER A 85 18.29 -8.35 -20.66
CA SER A 85 17.86 -8.15 -19.29
C SER A 85 19.03 -8.26 -18.30
N SER A 86 19.35 -7.15 -17.63
CA SER A 86 20.41 -7.10 -16.61
C SER A 86 20.13 -7.99 -15.40
N ARG A 87 18.89 -8.47 -15.26
CA ARG A 87 18.47 -9.42 -14.22
C ARG A 87 19.12 -10.80 -14.37
N PHE A 88 19.46 -11.23 -15.59
CA PHE A 88 19.93 -12.60 -15.82
C PHE A 88 21.43 -12.66 -16.08
N ILE A 89 22.08 -13.64 -15.45
CA ILE A 89 23.47 -14.00 -15.68
C ILE A 89 23.50 -15.35 -16.40
N ASN A 90 24.10 -15.37 -17.58
CA ASN A 90 24.29 -16.56 -18.38
C ASN A 90 25.67 -17.16 -18.07
N VAL A 91 25.66 -18.41 -17.59
CA VAL A 91 26.88 -19.19 -17.31
C VAL A 91 26.92 -20.38 -18.26
N THR A 92 27.97 -20.45 -19.07
CA THR A 92 28.16 -21.55 -20.04
C THR A 92 29.33 -22.42 -19.63
N PHE A 93 29.17 -23.73 -19.72
CA PHE A 93 30.20 -24.73 -19.42
C PHE A 93 30.60 -25.50 -20.68
N GLU A 94 31.79 -26.09 -20.67
CA GLU A 94 32.17 -27.05 -21.72
C GLU A 94 31.48 -28.39 -21.53
N ARG A 95 31.16 -28.76 -20.28
CA ARG A 95 30.65 -30.08 -19.92
C ARG A 95 29.33 -29.99 -19.17
N GLU A 96 28.34 -30.77 -19.59
CA GLU A 96 27.00 -30.81 -19.01
C GLU A 96 27.00 -31.13 -17.50
N PHE A 97 27.92 -31.98 -17.03
CA PHE A 97 27.97 -32.33 -15.62
C PHE A 97 28.26 -31.12 -14.72
N GLU A 98 29.02 -30.13 -15.22
CA GLU A 98 29.36 -28.92 -14.47
C GLU A 98 28.13 -28.02 -14.33
N ALA A 99 27.39 -27.84 -15.42
CA ALA A 99 26.11 -27.15 -15.43
C ALA A 99 25.11 -27.81 -14.47
N LYS A 100 24.95 -29.14 -14.53
CA LYS A 100 24.11 -29.91 -13.60
C LYS A 100 24.54 -29.74 -12.14
N ARG A 101 25.84 -29.69 -11.87
CA ARG A 101 26.36 -29.49 -10.51
C ARG A 101 26.02 -28.11 -9.97
N LEU A 102 26.17 -27.07 -10.80
CA LEU A 102 25.77 -25.71 -10.42
C LEU A 102 24.25 -25.61 -10.21
N LYS A 103 23.43 -26.13 -11.15
CA LYS A 103 21.96 -26.20 -11.03
C LYS A 103 21.49 -26.90 -9.75
N ARG A 104 22.23 -27.91 -9.29
CA ARG A 104 21.85 -28.63 -8.05
C ARG A 104 22.17 -27.85 -6.77
N LEU A 105 23.28 -27.10 -6.75
CA LEU A 105 23.83 -26.54 -5.51
C LEU A 105 23.55 -25.04 -5.34
N LEU A 106 23.40 -24.29 -6.44
CA LEU A 106 23.08 -22.86 -6.39
C LEU A 106 21.80 -22.55 -5.59
N PRO A 107 20.69 -23.30 -5.74
CA PRO A 107 19.46 -23.02 -4.96
C PRO A 107 19.65 -23.11 -3.44
N GLN A 108 20.69 -23.78 -2.97
CA GLN A 108 21.02 -23.87 -1.54
C GLN A 108 21.99 -22.77 -1.11
N ALA A 109 22.87 -22.31 -2.01
CA ALA A 109 23.93 -21.36 -1.68
C ALA A 109 23.54 -19.90 -1.96
N GLY A 110 22.79 -19.65 -3.02
CA GLY A 110 22.37 -18.31 -3.42
C GLY A 110 21.51 -17.59 -2.36
N PRO A 111 20.49 -18.25 -1.77
CA PRO A 111 19.73 -17.68 -0.66
C PRO A 111 20.53 -17.49 0.65
N LEU A 112 21.72 -18.08 0.78
CA LEU A 112 22.59 -17.90 1.95
C LEU A 112 23.42 -16.62 1.88
N ILE A 113 23.35 -15.87 0.77
CA ILE A 113 23.96 -14.55 0.67
C ILE A 113 23.25 -13.62 1.67
N PRO A 114 23.97 -13.02 2.65
CA PRO A 114 23.32 -12.30 3.75
C PRO A 114 22.55 -11.04 3.33
N PHE A 115 22.94 -10.43 2.22
CA PHE A 115 22.28 -9.24 1.67
C PHE A 115 21.28 -9.68 0.59
N VAL A 116 19.98 -9.49 0.84
CA VAL A 116 18.89 -9.96 -0.04
C VAL A 116 19.03 -9.46 -1.49
N PRO A 117 19.39 -8.18 -1.76
CA PRO A 117 19.62 -7.72 -3.12
C PRO A 117 20.75 -8.46 -3.88
N ASP A 118 21.71 -9.04 -3.17
CA ASP A 118 22.80 -9.87 -3.74
C ASP A 118 22.42 -11.34 -3.88
N GLN A 119 21.25 -11.76 -3.37
CA GLN A 119 20.84 -13.15 -3.49
C GLN A 119 20.66 -13.56 -4.95
N LEU A 120 21.02 -14.81 -5.23
CA LEU A 120 21.01 -15.38 -6.56
C LEU A 120 20.13 -16.62 -6.59
N GLU A 121 19.30 -16.73 -7.60
CA GLU A 121 18.44 -17.89 -7.81
C GLU A 121 18.68 -18.50 -9.18
N LEU A 122 18.22 -19.73 -9.39
CA LEU A 122 18.13 -20.25 -10.75
C LEU A 122 16.91 -19.63 -11.43
N ALA A 123 17.09 -19.20 -12.68
CA ALA A 123 15.96 -18.77 -13.48
C ALA A 123 14.93 -19.91 -13.59
N LYS A 124 13.66 -19.61 -13.33
CA LYS A 124 12.57 -20.61 -13.34
C LYS A 124 12.32 -21.20 -14.74
N VAL A 125 12.73 -20.49 -15.78
CA VAL A 125 12.64 -20.93 -17.18
C VAL A 125 14.03 -21.32 -17.67
N ASP A 126 14.28 -22.62 -17.77
CA ASP A 126 15.55 -23.17 -18.27
C ASP A 126 15.56 -23.10 -19.81
N GLN A 127 16.65 -22.60 -20.42
CA GLN A 127 16.74 -22.44 -21.88
C GLN A 127 16.98 -23.76 -22.65
N GLY A 128 16.77 -24.92 -22.02
CA GLY A 128 16.87 -26.24 -22.68
C GLY A 128 18.28 -26.66 -23.10
N GLU A 129 19.28 -25.79 -22.98
CA GLU A 129 20.68 -26.13 -23.26
C GLU A 129 21.31 -26.87 -22.05
N PRO A 130 21.85 -28.08 -22.25
CA PRO A 130 22.39 -28.89 -21.15
C PRO A 130 23.67 -28.33 -20.53
N THR A 131 24.39 -27.46 -21.26
CA THR A 131 25.66 -26.86 -20.86
C THR A 131 25.54 -25.42 -20.37
N SER A 132 24.34 -24.83 -20.36
CA SER A 132 24.12 -23.49 -19.85
C SER A 132 23.31 -23.50 -18.56
N VAL A 133 23.59 -22.51 -17.72
CA VAL A 133 22.88 -22.22 -16.49
C VAL A 133 22.55 -20.74 -16.49
N ARG A 134 21.26 -20.43 -16.35
CA ARG A 134 20.79 -19.06 -16.21
C ARG A 134 20.51 -18.78 -14.74
N ILE A 135 21.19 -17.78 -14.22
CA ILE A 135 21.08 -17.31 -12.83
C ILE A 135 20.30 -16.01 -12.86
N GLU A 136 19.42 -15.85 -11.89
CA GLU A 136 18.56 -14.68 -11.73
C GLU A 136 19.05 -13.85 -10.53
N ARG A 137 19.20 -12.55 -10.76
CA ARG A 137 19.50 -11.54 -9.73
C ARG A 137 18.19 -10.99 -9.16
N THR A 138 18.24 -10.63 -7.87
CA THR A 138 17.13 -9.94 -7.19
C THR A 138 16.92 -8.51 -7.74
N VAL A 139 18.01 -7.80 -8.05
CA VAL A 139 17.99 -6.46 -8.66
C VAL A 139 18.51 -6.56 -10.09
N GLY A 140 17.68 -6.14 -11.04
CA GLY A 140 17.97 -6.18 -12.47
C GLY A 140 17.63 -4.87 -13.15
N VAL A 141 17.99 -3.75 -12.52
CA VAL A 141 17.88 -2.40 -13.07
C VAL A 141 19.23 -1.72 -12.87
N GLU A 142 19.82 -1.22 -13.95
CA GLU A 142 21.04 -0.40 -13.96
C GLU A 142 20.62 1.07 -13.99
N ILE A 143 21.36 2.03 -13.42
CA ILE A 143 21.07 3.46 -13.58
C ILE A 143 22.30 4.16 -14.17
N ASP A 144 22.15 4.82 -15.33
CA ASP A 144 23.25 5.64 -15.86
C ASP A 144 23.51 6.79 -14.87
N PRO A 145 24.73 6.97 -14.33
CA PRO A 145 25.06 8.07 -13.44
C PRO A 145 24.74 9.46 -14.03
N LYS A 146 24.67 9.58 -15.36
CA LYS A 146 24.27 10.83 -16.04
C LYS A 146 22.79 11.16 -15.90
N GLN A 147 21.95 10.16 -15.62
CA GLN A 147 20.49 10.30 -15.47
C GLN A 147 20.06 10.49 -14.02
N ILE A 148 21.01 10.70 -13.10
CA ILE A 148 20.72 10.70 -11.67
C ILE A 148 19.67 11.73 -11.24
N GLY A 149 19.62 12.89 -11.91
CA GLY A 149 18.63 13.93 -11.66
C GLY A 149 17.19 13.54 -12.06
N GLU A 150 17.01 12.48 -12.85
CA GLU A 150 15.69 11.92 -13.19
C GLU A 150 15.16 10.99 -12.09
N PHE A 151 16.07 10.43 -11.28
CA PHE A 151 15.76 9.48 -10.21
C PHE A 151 15.73 10.11 -8.82
N PHE A 152 16.56 11.12 -8.57
CA PHE A 152 16.69 11.73 -7.24
C PHE A 152 16.35 13.20 -7.26
N HIS A 153 15.52 13.62 -6.30
CA HIS A 153 15.13 15.01 -6.10
C HIS A 153 15.45 15.45 -4.67
N PHE A 154 16.30 16.45 -4.54
CA PHE A 154 16.58 17.10 -3.26
C PHE A 154 15.66 18.30 -3.08
N SER A 155 15.08 18.44 -1.88
CA SER A 155 14.32 19.63 -1.50
C SER A 155 14.53 19.94 -0.03
N ASP A 156 14.59 21.24 0.29
CA ASP A 156 14.34 21.70 1.64
C ASP A 156 12.86 21.45 2.00
N LYS A 157 12.56 21.34 3.29
CA LYS A 157 11.17 21.21 3.75
C LYS A 157 10.46 22.54 3.84
N PHE A 158 11.19 23.60 4.15
CA PHE A 158 10.64 24.92 4.40
C PHE A 158 11.44 25.97 3.65
N ALA A 159 10.73 26.90 3.04
CA ALA A 159 11.30 28.11 2.49
C ALA A 159 11.77 29.05 3.61
N ALA A 160 12.53 30.09 3.25
CA ALA A 160 13.05 31.07 4.20
C ALA A 160 11.96 31.84 4.96
N ASP A 161 10.73 31.91 4.44
CA ASP A 161 9.57 32.53 5.10
C ASP A 161 8.85 31.58 6.09
N GLY A 162 9.37 30.36 6.26
CA GLY A 162 8.82 29.34 7.15
C GLY A 162 7.66 28.54 6.58
N ARG A 163 7.25 28.78 5.33
CA ARG A 163 6.23 27.98 4.65
C ARG A 163 6.82 26.67 4.12
N PRO A 164 6.04 25.57 4.09
CA PRO A 164 6.48 24.34 3.44
C PRO A 164 6.85 24.59 1.97
N GLU A 165 7.96 24.01 1.51
CA GLU A 165 8.30 24.01 0.08
C GLU A 165 7.22 23.24 -0.71
N PRO A 166 6.87 23.63 -1.95
CA PRO A 166 5.77 23.03 -2.71
C PRO A 166 5.90 21.51 -2.87
N PHE A 167 7.13 21.00 -3.08
CA PHE A 167 7.36 19.57 -3.22
C PHE A 167 7.19 18.81 -1.90
N TYR A 168 7.62 19.40 -0.79
CA TYR A 168 7.36 18.82 0.53
C TYR A 168 5.86 18.84 0.84
N GLN A 169 5.19 19.94 0.51
CA GLN A 169 3.75 20.09 0.70
C GLN A 169 2.98 19.03 -0.08
N SER A 170 3.29 18.77 -1.35
CA SER A 170 2.60 17.76 -2.15
C SER A 170 2.79 16.36 -1.59
N LEU A 171 4.00 16.01 -1.14
CA LEU A 171 4.29 14.72 -0.50
C LEU A 171 3.44 14.50 0.76
N ILE A 172 3.39 15.50 1.63
CA ILE A 172 2.62 15.40 2.88
C ILE A 172 1.10 15.46 2.61
N ALA A 173 0.67 16.26 1.63
CA ALA A 173 -0.72 16.32 1.21
C ALA A 173 -1.21 14.98 0.69
N ALA A 174 -0.43 14.28 -0.15
CA ALA A 174 -0.79 12.95 -0.66
C ALA A 174 -0.91 11.90 0.46
N ARG A 175 -0.01 11.94 1.45
CA ARG A 175 -0.12 11.08 2.65
C ARG A 175 -1.38 11.38 3.45
N ALA A 176 -1.70 12.66 3.64
CA ALA A 176 -2.89 13.08 4.36
C ALA A 176 -4.19 12.79 3.59
N GLU A 177 -4.18 12.92 2.26
CA GLU A 177 -5.28 12.54 1.37
C GLU A 177 -5.58 11.06 1.50
N ASN A 178 -4.54 10.21 1.39
CA ASN A 178 -4.69 8.76 1.51
C ASN A 178 -5.25 8.39 2.90
N LEU A 179 -4.72 8.98 3.97
CA LEU A 179 -5.24 8.76 5.32
C LEU A 179 -6.69 9.23 5.48
N ALA A 180 -7.03 10.41 4.95
CA ALA A 180 -8.39 10.95 4.99
C ALA A 180 -9.37 10.02 4.25
N LYS A 181 -8.99 9.57 3.05
CA LYS A 181 -9.77 8.64 2.23
C LYS A 181 -10.11 7.35 2.99
N GLU A 182 -9.18 6.81 3.77
CA GLU A 182 -9.43 5.62 4.57
C GLU A 182 -10.41 5.84 5.73
N PHE A 183 -10.50 7.06 6.26
CA PHE A 183 -11.49 7.41 7.29
C PHE A 183 -12.85 7.81 6.70
N THR A 184 -12.89 8.36 5.49
CA THR A 184 -14.10 8.93 4.87
C THR A 184 -14.67 8.09 3.72
N GLY A 185 -14.05 6.94 3.42
CA GLY A 185 -14.45 6.01 2.38
C GLY A 185 -15.70 5.20 2.73
N THR A 186 -15.91 4.09 2.02
CA THR A 186 -17.00 3.17 2.37
C THR A 186 -16.74 2.56 3.74
N SER A 187 -17.77 2.52 4.59
CA SER A 187 -17.65 1.84 5.88
C SER A 187 -17.82 0.34 5.70
N SER A 188 -17.11 -0.47 6.48
CA SER A 188 -17.26 -1.93 6.36
C SER A 188 -18.66 -2.44 6.73
N LEU A 189 -19.44 -1.65 7.48
CA LEU A 189 -20.86 -1.94 7.72
C LEU A 189 -21.72 -1.51 6.53
N GLY A 190 -21.36 -0.40 5.88
CA GLY A 190 -21.97 0.06 4.64
C GLY A 190 -21.81 -0.97 3.51
N ASP A 191 -20.61 -1.52 3.33
CA ASP A 191 -20.34 -2.58 2.35
C ASP A 191 -21.19 -3.84 2.62
N ASP A 192 -21.27 -4.28 3.88
CA ASP A 192 -22.13 -5.42 4.27
C ASP A 192 -23.61 -5.13 4.00
N ILE A 193 -24.07 -3.90 4.26
CA ILE A 193 -25.45 -3.48 3.98
C ILE A 193 -25.69 -3.48 2.47
N GLN A 194 -24.80 -2.88 1.68
CA GLN A 194 -24.91 -2.87 0.23
C GLN A 194 -24.95 -4.29 -0.33
N HIS A 195 -24.06 -5.16 0.12
CA HIS A 195 -24.03 -6.55 -0.28
C HIS A 195 -25.34 -7.26 0.08
N LEU A 196 -25.82 -7.11 1.31
CA LEU A 196 -27.09 -7.69 1.76
C LEU A 196 -28.29 -7.26 0.90
N LEU A 197 -28.32 -6.00 0.47
CA LEU A 197 -29.40 -5.45 -0.35
C LEU A 197 -29.36 -5.97 -1.80
N THR A 198 -28.22 -6.43 -2.28
CA THR A 198 -28.05 -6.98 -3.64
C THR A 198 -28.15 -8.50 -3.71
N LEU A 199 -27.95 -9.20 -2.59
CA LEU A 199 -28.00 -10.67 -2.54
C LEU A 199 -29.41 -11.22 -2.84
N PRO A 200 -29.51 -12.31 -3.63
CA PRO A 200 -30.77 -13.01 -3.82
C PRO A 200 -31.23 -13.67 -2.51
N LYS A 201 -32.55 -13.90 -2.38
CA LYS A 201 -33.11 -14.57 -1.21
C LYS A 201 -32.56 -15.99 -1.08
N GLY A 202 -31.91 -16.29 0.03
CA GLY A 202 -31.31 -17.59 0.32
C GLY A 202 -30.62 -17.62 1.68
N ASP A 203 -29.91 -18.71 1.98
CA ASP A 203 -29.22 -18.91 3.25
C ASP A 203 -28.06 -17.92 3.45
N GLU A 204 -27.36 -17.56 2.39
CA GLU A 204 -26.29 -16.54 2.42
C GLU A 204 -26.84 -15.16 2.83
N GLN A 205 -27.95 -14.73 2.24
CA GLN A 205 -28.63 -13.49 2.63
C GLN A 205 -29.07 -13.52 4.09
N ARG A 206 -29.57 -14.68 4.58
CA ARG A 206 -29.99 -14.83 5.99
C ARG A 206 -28.82 -14.69 6.94
N GLN A 207 -27.69 -15.33 6.65
CA GLN A 207 -26.49 -15.24 7.50
C GLN A 207 -25.94 -13.81 7.52
N LEU A 208 -25.85 -13.16 6.36
CA LEU A 208 -25.41 -11.76 6.30
C LEU A 208 -26.38 -10.82 7.02
N ALA A 209 -27.71 -11.03 6.89
CA ALA A 209 -28.71 -10.25 7.60
C ALA A 209 -28.54 -10.32 9.13
N ILE A 210 -28.26 -11.52 9.68
CA ILE A 210 -27.99 -11.70 11.11
C ILE A 210 -26.71 -10.97 11.52
N SER A 211 -25.65 -11.05 10.70
CA SER A 211 -24.39 -10.35 10.95
C SER A 211 -24.59 -8.83 10.98
N VAL A 212 -25.26 -8.28 9.97
CA VAL A 212 -25.59 -6.84 9.87
C VAL A 212 -26.46 -6.40 11.04
N ALA A 213 -27.50 -7.16 11.38
CA ALA A 213 -28.36 -6.85 12.52
C ALA A 213 -27.55 -6.82 13.84
N ARG A 214 -26.65 -7.76 14.05
CA ARG A 214 -25.75 -7.75 15.22
C ARG A 214 -24.90 -6.49 15.26
N ARG A 215 -24.23 -6.14 14.15
CA ARG A 215 -23.35 -4.96 14.04
C ARG A 215 -24.11 -3.64 14.21
N LEU A 216 -25.37 -3.55 13.77
CA LEU A 216 -26.23 -2.40 14.04
C LEU A 216 -26.68 -2.37 15.50
N SER A 217 -27.01 -3.51 16.10
CA SER A 217 -27.52 -3.56 17.47
C SER A 217 -26.47 -3.27 18.55
N GLU A 218 -25.20 -3.54 18.26
CA GLU A 218 -24.13 -3.47 19.25
C GLU A 218 -23.81 -2.04 19.73
N PRO A 219 -23.59 -1.04 18.84
CA PRO A 219 -23.43 0.35 19.25
C PRO A 219 -24.63 0.87 20.05
N TYR A 220 -25.84 0.53 19.60
CA TYR A 220 -27.07 0.94 20.28
C TYR A 220 -27.10 0.44 21.71
N ARG A 221 -26.83 -0.85 21.94
CA ARG A 221 -26.77 -1.43 23.30
C ARG A 221 -25.63 -0.86 24.15
N ALA A 222 -24.45 -0.69 23.56
CA ALA A 222 -23.26 -0.28 24.29
C ALA A 222 -23.30 1.17 24.74
N LEU A 223 -24.01 2.02 24.00
CA LEU A 223 -24.11 3.44 24.27
C LEU A 223 -25.47 3.84 24.88
N GLN A 224 -26.40 2.88 25.02
CA GLN A 224 -27.69 3.12 25.66
C GLN A 224 -27.50 3.53 27.12
N GLY A 225 -28.02 4.70 27.49
CA GLY A 225 -27.93 5.21 28.87
C GLY A 225 -26.67 6.02 29.17
N VAL A 226 -25.75 6.18 28.21
CA VAL A 226 -24.71 7.20 28.24
C VAL A 226 -25.17 8.41 27.45
N GLN A 227 -24.75 9.63 27.80
CA GLN A 227 -24.98 10.84 26.98
C GLN A 227 -24.14 10.78 25.69
N ALA A 228 -24.49 9.87 24.79
CA ALA A 228 -23.75 9.52 23.57
C ALA A 228 -24.62 9.61 22.30
N LYS A 229 -25.70 10.38 22.34
CA LYS A 229 -26.65 10.54 21.21
C LYS A 229 -25.95 11.00 19.94
N GLY A 230 -25.07 12.01 20.04
CA GLY A 230 -24.31 12.50 18.88
C GLY A 230 -23.39 11.43 18.27
N LEU A 231 -22.75 10.60 19.11
CA LEU A 231 -21.95 9.48 18.63
C LEU A 231 -22.80 8.42 17.92
N LEU A 232 -23.97 8.06 18.47
CA LEU A 232 -24.89 7.13 17.81
C LEU A 232 -25.33 7.67 16.45
N GLU A 233 -25.77 8.92 16.36
CA GLU A 233 -26.14 9.57 15.10
C GLU A 233 -25.01 9.45 14.05
N ARG A 234 -23.75 9.69 14.44
CA ARG A 234 -22.61 9.54 13.52
C ARG A 234 -22.33 8.08 13.13
N ILE A 235 -22.47 7.12 14.06
CA ILE A 235 -22.30 5.69 13.76
C ILE A 235 -23.33 5.22 12.72
N TYR A 236 -24.60 5.60 12.85
CA TYR A 236 -25.63 5.24 11.86
C TYR A 236 -25.47 6.01 10.55
N THR A 237 -24.98 7.25 10.60
CA THR A 237 -24.60 7.99 9.38
C THR A 237 -23.48 7.26 8.63
N ASN A 238 -22.43 6.81 9.34
CA ASN A 238 -21.32 6.05 8.77
C ASN A 238 -21.77 4.67 8.24
N ALA A 239 -22.71 3.99 8.90
CA ALA A 239 -23.31 2.75 8.39
C ALA A 239 -24.00 2.93 7.03
N GLY A 240 -24.46 4.15 6.72
CA GLY A 240 -25.04 4.50 5.41
C GLY A 240 -24.03 4.91 4.34
N GLN A 241 -22.73 4.94 4.64
CA GLN A 241 -21.67 5.35 3.72
C GLN A 241 -21.20 4.18 2.84
N PHE A 242 -21.89 4.00 1.72
CA PHE A 242 -21.52 3.07 0.66
C PHE A 242 -21.95 3.66 -0.69
N GLU A 243 -21.42 3.12 -1.78
CA GLU A 243 -21.78 3.61 -3.12
C GLU A 243 -23.23 3.24 -3.45
N ARG A 244 -24.11 4.25 -3.54
CA ARG A 244 -25.49 4.02 -3.96
C ARG A 244 -25.55 3.93 -5.48
N THR A 245 -26.17 2.88 -6.00
CA THR A 245 -26.49 2.81 -7.43
C THR A 245 -27.52 3.90 -7.78
N ALA A 246 -27.41 4.49 -8.96
CA ALA A 246 -28.29 5.58 -9.41
C ALA A 246 -29.80 5.22 -9.38
N ASP A 247 -30.12 3.92 -9.40
CA ASP A 247 -31.48 3.38 -9.39
C ASP A 247 -32.02 3.00 -7.99
N ALA A 248 -31.21 3.13 -6.92
CA ALA A 248 -31.61 2.78 -5.55
C ALA A 248 -32.55 3.83 -4.95
N LYS A 249 -33.80 3.88 -5.42
CA LYS A 249 -34.86 4.75 -4.89
C LYS A 249 -35.38 4.31 -3.51
N THR A 250 -35.04 3.11 -3.07
CA THR A 250 -35.51 2.55 -1.80
C THR A 250 -34.56 2.92 -0.66
N SER A 251 -35.12 3.53 0.39
CA SER A 251 -34.40 3.82 1.63
C SER A 251 -33.79 2.53 2.20
N PRO A 252 -32.47 2.50 2.49
CA PRO A 252 -31.82 1.33 3.08
C PRO A 252 -32.49 0.91 4.39
N THR A 253 -32.94 1.85 5.21
CA THR A 253 -33.69 1.57 6.46
C THR A 253 -34.96 0.76 6.19
N LYS A 254 -35.74 1.13 5.16
CA LYS A 254 -36.96 0.39 4.79
C LYS A 254 -36.61 -1.02 4.31
N SER A 255 -35.58 -1.15 3.48
CA SER A 255 -35.15 -2.45 2.96
C SER A 255 -34.62 -3.37 4.07
N LEU A 256 -33.78 -2.87 4.96
CA LEU A 256 -33.28 -3.61 6.13
C LEU A 256 -34.44 -4.03 7.05
N THR A 257 -35.40 -3.14 7.29
CA THR A 257 -36.59 -3.46 8.09
C THR A 257 -37.43 -4.57 7.45
N ALA A 258 -37.57 -4.56 6.11
CA ALA A 258 -38.29 -5.59 5.36
C ALA A 258 -37.57 -6.95 5.36
N ILE A 259 -36.25 -6.98 5.54
CA ILE A 259 -35.45 -8.21 5.68
C ILE A 259 -35.48 -8.71 7.13
N PHE A 260 -35.28 -7.83 8.10
CA PHE A 260 -35.12 -8.22 9.51
C PHE A 260 -36.42 -8.67 10.17
N LYS A 261 -37.56 -8.05 9.85
CA LYS A 261 -38.87 -8.43 10.43
C LYS A 261 -39.25 -9.90 10.17
N PRO A 262 -39.31 -10.38 8.91
CA PRO A 262 -39.66 -11.78 8.66
C PRO A 262 -38.62 -12.75 9.21
N LEU A 263 -37.33 -12.38 9.18
CA LEU A 263 -36.26 -13.22 9.74
C LEU A 263 -36.38 -13.35 11.27
N LYS A 264 -36.76 -12.27 11.96
CA LYS A 264 -37.06 -12.28 13.40
C LYS A 264 -38.20 -13.26 13.72
N GLU A 265 -39.28 -13.20 12.94
CA GLU A 265 -40.44 -14.08 13.11
C GLU A 265 -40.08 -15.56 12.87
N GLU A 266 -39.28 -15.84 11.85
CA GLU A 266 -38.76 -17.18 11.55
C GLU A 266 -37.88 -17.74 12.68
N ILE A 267 -36.95 -16.95 13.21
CA ILE A 267 -36.08 -17.39 14.31
C ILE A 267 -36.90 -17.59 15.59
N ALA A 268 -37.88 -16.72 15.85
CA ALA A 268 -38.77 -16.85 17.00
C ALA A 268 -39.63 -18.12 16.94
N SER A 269 -40.14 -18.50 15.76
CA SER A 269 -40.91 -19.75 15.60
C SER A 269 -40.01 -20.98 15.79
N LYS A 270 -38.82 -20.98 15.15
CA LYS A 270 -37.83 -22.06 15.30
C LYS A 270 -37.36 -22.23 16.75
N LEU A 271 -37.21 -21.14 17.50
CA LEU A 271 -36.86 -21.19 18.92
C LEU A 271 -37.96 -21.87 19.74
N LYS A 272 -39.24 -21.50 19.54
CA LYS A 272 -40.38 -22.14 20.22
C LYS A 272 -40.49 -23.64 19.90
N GLU A 273 -40.27 -24.02 18.65
CA GLU A 273 -40.23 -25.43 18.25
C GLU A 273 -39.05 -26.18 18.89
N SER A 274 -37.89 -25.54 19.00
CA SER A 274 -36.68 -26.13 19.61
C SER A 274 -36.80 -26.35 21.12
N GLU A 275 -37.60 -25.52 21.80
CA GLU A 275 -37.88 -25.65 23.23
C GLU A 275 -38.79 -26.86 23.53
N GLY A 276 -39.60 -27.30 22.56
CA GLY A 276 -40.42 -28.51 22.66
C GLY A 276 -39.74 -29.80 22.17
N ALA A 277 -38.72 -29.71 21.33
CA ALA A 277 -38.12 -30.85 20.62
C ALA A 277 -36.79 -31.38 21.21
N GLY A 278 -36.31 -30.85 22.35
CA GLY A 278 -35.11 -31.37 23.03
C GLY A 278 -33.77 -31.08 22.31
N LYS A 279 -33.68 -30.00 21.53
CA LYS A 279 -32.42 -29.57 20.88
C LYS A 279 -31.35 -29.14 21.90
N SER A 280 -30.09 -29.11 21.45
CA SER A 280 -28.96 -28.74 22.31
C SER A 280 -29.13 -27.33 22.91
N ARG A 281 -28.73 -27.16 24.18
CA ARG A 281 -28.82 -25.89 24.91
C ARG A 281 -28.08 -24.75 24.20
N ASP A 282 -27.00 -25.08 23.51
CA ASP A 282 -26.15 -24.13 22.80
C ASP A 282 -26.82 -23.58 21.54
N GLU A 283 -27.56 -24.41 20.80
CA GLU A 283 -28.37 -23.96 19.66
C GLU A 283 -29.48 -22.98 20.10
N GLN A 284 -30.12 -23.25 21.25
CA GLN A 284 -31.15 -22.36 21.79
C GLN A 284 -30.56 -21.01 22.23
N ILE A 285 -29.36 -21.01 22.85
CA ILE A 285 -28.65 -19.78 23.22
C ILE A 285 -28.27 -18.99 21.96
N GLY A 286 -27.77 -19.66 20.92
CA GLY A 286 -27.46 -19.05 19.64
C GLY A 286 -28.67 -18.34 19.02
N MET A 287 -29.81 -19.02 18.93
CA MET A 287 -31.06 -18.45 18.39
C MET A 287 -31.59 -17.29 19.24
N ARG A 288 -31.52 -17.38 20.57
CA ARG A 288 -31.90 -16.25 21.46
C ARG A 288 -31.02 -15.03 21.23
N ASN A 289 -29.71 -15.22 21.05
CA ASN A 289 -28.79 -14.12 20.77
C ASN A 289 -29.07 -13.47 19.41
N GLN A 290 -29.38 -14.27 18.38
CA GLN A 290 -29.80 -13.77 17.07
C GLN A 290 -31.10 -12.98 17.16
N LEU A 291 -32.12 -13.51 17.84
CA LEU A 291 -33.41 -12.86 18.03
C LEU A 291 -33.25 -11.51 18.74
N LYS A 292 -32.50 -11.47 19.85
CA LYS A 292 -32.22 -10.24 20.59
C LYS A 292 -31.51 -9.21 19.71
N SER A 293 -30.59 -9.65 18.84
CA SER A 293 -29.85 -8.77 17.93
C SER A 293 -30.77 -8.16 16.87
N LEU A 294 -31.66 -8.94 16.27
CA LEU A 294 -32.67 -8.46 15.32
C LEU A 294 -33.65 -7.48 15.95
N GLU A 295 -34.14 -7.75 17.17
CA GLU A 295 -35.03 -6.84 17.89
C GLU A 295 -34.38 -5.48 18.15
N GLN A 296 -33.12 -5.51 18.60
CA GLN A 296 -32.38 -4.30 18.94
C GLN A 296 -31.94 -3.53 17.69
N ALA A 297 -31.61 -4.22 16.60
CA ALA A 297 -31.38 -3.60 15.30
C ALA A 297 -32.65 -2.90 14.77
N LEU A 298 -33.83 -3.52 14.92
CA LEU A 298 -35.10 -2.90 14.51
C LEU A 298 -35.42 -1.65 15.34
N LEU A 299 -35.15 -1.67 16.65
CA LEU A 299 -35.29 -0.49 17.51
C LEU A 299 -34.33 0.61 17.08
N ALA A 300 -33.05 0.28 16.91
CA ALA A 300 -32.03 1.19 16.40
C ALA A 300 -32.42 1.83 15.07
N LEU A 301 -32.89 1.05 14.09
CA LEU A 301 -33.35 1.55 12.80
C LEU A 301 -34.58 2.46 12.93
N SER A 302 -35.44 2.24 13.92
CA SER A 302 -36.59 3.12 14.15
C SER A 302 -36.19 4.49 14.73
N GLU A 303 -35.11 4.54 15.51
CA GLU A 303 -34.62 5.77 16.16
C GLU A 303 -33.61 6.53 15.30
N TYR A 304 -32.67 5.81 14.66
CA TYR A 304 -31.53 6.36 13.93
C TYR A 304 -31.53 6.04 12.43
N GLY A 305 -32.59 5.41 11.90
CA GLY A 305 -32.67 5.05 10.47
C GLY A 305 -32.61 6.28 9.54
N ASN A 306 -33.10 7.44 9.98
CA ASN A 306 -32.98 8.67 9.21
C ASN A 306 -31.52 9.10 8.99
N ASN A 307 -30.62 8.85 9.96
CA ASN A 307 -29.19 9.12 9.82
C ASN A 307 -28.55 8.19 8.79
N LEU A 308 -28.96 6.92 8.78
CA LEU A 308 -28.50 5.93 7.81
C LEU A 308 -28.98 6.29 6.39
N ASP A 309 -30.24 6.68 6.24
CA ASP A 309 -30.82 7.09 4.96
C ASP A 309 -30.24 8.42 4.45
N GLY A 310 -29.97 9.36 5.36
CA GLY A 310 -29.41 10.69 5.11
C GLY A 310 -27.88 10.75 5.03
N SER A 311 -27.20 9.60 5.03
CA SER A 311 -25.75 9.55 4.92
C SER A 311 -25.24 10.28 3.66
N PRO A 312 -24.19 11.12 3.76
CA PRO A 312 -23.64 11.86 2.63
C PRO A 312 -22.92 10.95 1.62
N GLY A 313 -22.74 9.67 1.94
CA GLY A 313 -21.93 8.73 1.17
C GLY A 313 -20.43 8.88 1.42
N PRO A 314 -19.60 8.06 0.77
CA PRO A 314 -18.15 8.19 0.80
C PRO A 314 -17.70 9.54 0.26
N LEU A 315 -16.67 10.14 0.87
CA LEU A 315 -16.11 11.40 0.40
C LEU A 315 -15.22 11.14 -0.84
N PRO A 316 -15.50 11.75 -2.01
CA PRO A 316 -14.68 11.55 -3.21
C PRO A 316 -13.30 12.19 -3.06
N SER A 317 -12.25 11.59 -3.67
CA SER A 317 -10.87 12.12 -3.64
C SER A 317 -10.77 13.59 -4.05
N ALA A 318 -11.44 13.99 -5.13
CA ALA A 318 -11.46 15.40 -5.56
C ALA A 318 -11.96 16.36 -4.48
N LYS A 319 -12.87 15.90 -3.61
CA LYS A 319 -13.38 16.73 -2.50
C LYS A 319 -12.39 16.78 -1.32
N ILE A 320 -11.64 15.70 -1.09
CA ILE A 320 -10.54 15.67 -0.13
C ILE A 320 -9.45 16.66 -0.57
N ASP A 321 -9.11 16.69 -1.86
CA ASP A 321 -8.13 17.64 -2.44
C ASP A 321 -8.57 19.10 -2.27
N GLU A 322 -9.87 19.38 -2.47
CA GLU A 322 -10.44 20.70 -2.21
C GLU A 322 -10.31 21.09 -0.73
N ILE A 323 -10.57 20.16 0.21
CA ILE A 323 -10.44 20.40 1.66
C ILE A 323 -8.97 20.62 2.03
N LEU A 324 -8.05 19.83 1.48
CA LEU A 324 -6.60 19.99 1.67
C LEU A 324 -6.13 21.36 1.18
N THR A 325 -6.53 21.75 -0.03
CA THR A 325 -6.15 23.03 -0.63
C THR A 325 -6.72 24.20 0.17
N ALA A 326 -7.99 24.13 0.56
CA ALA A 326 -8.65 25.15 1.37
C ALA A 326 -8.03 25.27 2.77
N GLY A 327 -7.70 24.14 3.40
CA GLY A 327 -7.04 24.11 4.70
C GLY A 327 -5.64 24.72 4.65
N PHE A 328 -4.89 24.51 3.57
CA PHE A 328 -3.57 25.12 3.39
C PHE A 328 -3.66 26.61 3.06
N ALA A 329 -4.70 27.07 2.37
CA ALA A 329 -4.93 28.50 2.15
C ALA A 329 -5.09 29.30 3.46
N GLN A 330 -5.48 28.61 4.55
CA GLN A 330 -5.60 29.17 5.89
C GLN A 330 -4.35 28.91 6.77
N TYR A 331 -3.25 28.42 6.17
CA TYR A 331 -2.01 28.14 6.88
C TYR A 331 -1.44 29.40 7.54
N ASP A 332 -1.23 29.31 8.85
CA ASP A 332 -0.53 30.33 9.63
C ASP A 332 0.92 29.87 9.90
N PRO A 333 1.93 30.57 9.35
CA PRO A 333 3.35 30.29 9.61
C PRO A 333 3.76 30.34 11.09
N ALA A 334 3.00 31.05 11.94
CA ALA A 334 3.26 31.12 13.38
C ALA A 334 2.83 29.83 14.10
N VAL A 335 1.70 29.25 13.70
CA VAL A 335 1.15 28.02 14.30
C VAL A 335 1.73 26.77 13.62
N LYS A 336 2.15 26.89 12.35
CA LYS A 336 2.66 25.79 11.51
C LYS A 336 1.74 24.57 11.50
N ALA A 337 0.44 24.80 11.55
CA ALA A 337 -0.56 23.74 11.56
C ALA A 337 -1.61 23.94 10.47
N GLN A 338 -2.10 22.83 9.94
CA GLN A 338 -3.23 22.76 9.03
C GLN A 338 -4.24 21.75 9.58
N ARG A 339 -5.54 22.03 9.43
CA ARG A 339 -6.61 21.11 9.80
C ARG A 339 -7.39 20.68 8.56
N ILE A 340 -7.62 19.38 8.43
CA ILE A 340 -8.45 18.74 7.41
C ILE A 340 -9.69 18.22 8.12
N ASP A 341 -10.83 18.84 7.84
CA ASP A 341 -12.08 18.51 8.49
C ASP A 341 -12.72 17.28 7.84
N LEU A 342 -13.01 16.25 8.65
CA LEU A 342 -13.67 15.01 8.23
C LEU A 342 -15.10 14.91 8.80
N GLN A 343 -15.66 16.02 9.28
CA GLN A 343 -16.93 16.04 9.98
C GLN A 343 -18.07 15.37 9.19
N GLY A 344 -18.79 14.49 9.87
CA GLY A 344 -19.92 13.74 9.29
C GLY A 344 -19.51 12.55 8.43
N HIS A 345 -18.20 12.38 8.18
CA HIS A 345 -17.69 11.26 7.38
C HIS A 345 -17.11 10.11 8.19
N HIS A 346 -16.80 10.30 9.47
CA HIS A 346 -16.33 9.22 10.35
C HIS A 346 -16.90 9.38 11.78
N PRO A 347 -17.25 8.30 12.50
CA PRO A 347 -17.93 8.42 13.79
C PRO A 347 -17.05 8.89 14.94
N TYR A 348 -15.74 8.58 14.87
CA TYR A 348 -14.80 8.79 15.98
C TYR A 348 -13.80 9.92 15.75
N VAL A 349 -13.08 9.87 14.63
CA VAL A 349 -12.17 10.91 14.14
C VAL A 349 -12.97 12.07 13.54
N GLU A 350 -12.73 13.28 14.03
CA GLU A 350 -13.31 14.53 13.54
C GLU A 350 -12.46 15.16 12.44
N ALA A 351 -11.14 15.16 12.61
CA ALA A 351 -10.23 15.84 11.69
C ALA A 351 -8.83 15.24 11.73
N LEU A 352 -8.06 15.51 10.67
CA LEU A 352 -6.61 15.34 10.66
C LEU A 352 -5.94 16.70 10.86
N ARG A 353 -4.99 16.79 11.78
CA ARG A 353 -4.24 18.04 12.03
C ARG A 353 -2.77 17.83 11.69
N LEU A 354 -2.32 18.42 10.60
CA LEU A 354 -0.91 18.40 10.20
C LEU A 354 -0.16 19.46 11.00
N SER A 355 0.75 19.03 11.85
CA SER A 355 1.76 19.89 12.46
C SER A 355 3.00 19.84 11.58
N TRP A 356 3.16 20.84 10.72
CA TRP A 356 4.29 20.94 9.81
C TRP A 356 5.60 21.10 10.59
N GLY A 357 5.60 21.89 11.66
CA GLY A 357 6.78 22.13 12.49
C GLY A 357 7.27 20.87 13.22
N GLU A 358 6.35 20.03 13.70
CA GLU A 358 6.72 18.76 14.37
C GLU A 358 6.93 17.62 13.36
N GLY A 359 6.46 17.76 12.12
CA GLY A 359 6.45 16.68 11.14
C GLY A 359 5.50 15.56 11.55
N VAL A 360 4.28 15.89 11.98
CA VAL A 360 3.32 14.93 12.54
C VAL A 360 1.90 15.19 12.02
N ILE A 361 1.14 14.14 11.71
CA ILE A 361 -0.32 14.22 11.49
C ILE A 361 -1.02 13.68 12.72
N TYR A 362 -1.76 14.53 13.43
CA TYR A 362 -2.59 14.16 14.57
C TYR A 362 -3.99 13.75 14.13
N LEU A 363 -4.54 12.74 14.81
CA LEU A 363 -5.94 12.36 14.68
C LEU A 363 -6.72 13.07 15.80
N ASP A 364 -7.49 14.09 15.42
CA ASP A 364 -8.37 14.79 16.35
C ASP A 364 -9.70 14.03 16.44
N PHE A 365 -10.03 13.53 17.63
CA PHE A 365 -11.30 12.85 17.89
C PHE A 365 -12.38 13.84 18.32
N TYR A 366 -13.65 13.49 18.09
CA TYR A 366 -14.76 14.28 18.60
C TYR A 366 -14.71 14.44 20.14
N PRO A 367 -15.13 15.59 20.69
CA PRO A 367 -15.11 15.84 22.13
C PRO A 367 -15.91 14.82 22.96
N ASP A 368 -17.07 14.37 22.47
CA ASP A 368 -17.91 13.37 23.12
C ASP A 368 -17.25 11.97 23.13
N VAL A 369 -16.52 11.63 22.06
CA VAL A 369 -15.71 10.40 21.97
C VAL A 369 -14.58 10.44 22.98
N GLN A 370 -13.84 11.56 23.08
CA GLN A 370 -12.78 11.72 24.07
C GLN A 370 -13.31 11.68 25.49
N ALA A 371 -14.46 12.32 25.75
CA ALA A 371 -15.09 12.28 27.06
C ALA A 371 -15.41 10.83 27.50
N ILE A 372 -15.89 9.98 26.60
CA ILE A 372 -16.14 8.56 26.90
C ILE A 372 -14.83 7.80 27.10
N ARG A 373 -13.85 7.95 26.19
CA ARG A 373 -12.54 7.25 26.26
C ARG A 373 -11.76 7.57 27.52
N LEU A 374 -11.75 8.83 27.92
CA LEU A 374 -10.99 9.34 29.06
C LEU A 374 -11.80 9.34 30.36
N SER A 375 -13.06 8.93 30.34
CA SER A 375 -13.89 8.87 31.55
C SER A 375 -13.32 7.92 32.60
N ASP A 376 -13.46 8.31 33.87
CA ASP A 376 -13.31 7.40 35.00
C ASP A 376 -14.57 6.51 35.07
N ALA A 377 -14.40 5.22 34.82
CA ALA A 377 -15.54 4.31 34.76
C ALA A 377 -16.07 4.03 36.17
N ARG A 378 -17.13 4.75 36.56
CA ARG A 378 -17.71 4.70 37.92
C ARG A 378 -18.77 3.61 38.10
N ASN A 379 -19.27 3.06 36.99
CA ASN A 379 -20.23 1.96 36.99
C ASN A 379 -20.03 1.06 35.76
N GLU A 380 -20.61 -0.14 35.79
CA GLU A 380 -20.49 -1.14 34.73
C GLU A 380 -20.90 -0.61 33.35
N LEU A 381 -21.94 0.22 33.28
CA LEU A 381 -22.44 0.80 32.03
C LEU A 381 -21.42 1.76 31.40
N THR A 382 -20.82 2.65 32.19
CA THR A 382 -19.72 3.53 31.74
C THR A 382 -18.45 2.77 31.40
N SER A 383 -18.13 1.70 32.15
CA SER A 383 -17.01 0.79 31.82
C SER A 383 -17.21 0.11 30.48
N PHE A 384 -18.42 -0.40 30.22
CA PHE A 384 -18.78 -1.07 28.97
C PHE A 384 -18.73 -0.10 27.79
N ALA A 385 -19.31 1.10 27.92
CA ALA A 385 -19.24 2.13 26.89
C ALA A 385 -17.80 2.58 26.59
N LYS A 386 -16.98 2.78 27.63
CA LYS A 386 -15.54 3.10 27.48
C LYS A 386 -14.79 1.99 26.75
N GLY A 387 -14.99 0.73 27.13
CA GLY A 387 -14.39 -0.42 26.47
C GLY A 387 -14.81 -0.55 25.02
N PHE A 388 -16.11 -0.39 24.74
CA PHE A 388 -16.67 -0.42 23.39
C PHE A 388 -16.08 0.67 22.51
N VAL A 389 -16.16 1.95 22.93
CA VAL A 389 -15.62 3.08 22.14
C VAL A 389 -14.10 2.95 21.98
N GLY A 390 -13.38 2.54 23.02
CA GLY A 390 -11.94 2.29 22.95
C GLY A 390 -11.58 1.25 21.88
N GLN A 391 -12.28 0.11 21.87
CA GLN A 391 -12.06 -0.93 20.88
C GLN A 391 -12.39 -0.46 19.46
N GLN A 392 -13.53 0.21 19.26
CA GLN A 392 -13.93 0.70 17.94
C GLN A 392 -12.95 1.74 17.37
N VAL A 393 -12.40 2.61 18.22
CA VAL A 393 -11.36 3.56 17.83
C VAL A 393 -10.09 2.83 17.39
N VAL A 394 -9.64 1.84 18.17
CA VAL A 394 -8.46 1.03 17.83
C VAL A 394 -8.67 0.27 16.52
N ASP A 395 -9.84 -0.34 16.33
CA ASP A 395 -10.16 -1.09 15.09
C ASP A 395 -10.20 -0.17 13.86
N SER A 396 -10.74 1.04 14.03
CA SER A 396 -10.77 2.06 12.97
C SER A 396 -9.36 2.51 12.60
N ILE A 397 -8.51 2.77 13.60
CA ILE A 397 -7.11 3.16 13.40
C ILE A 397 -6.30 2.04 12.78
N ALA A 398 -6.45 0.80 13.23
CA ALA A 398 -5.76 -0.36 12.66
C ALA A 398 -6.19 -0.60 11.21
N THR A 399 -7.44 -0.31 10.87
CA THR A 399 -7.93 -0.40 9.49
C THR A 399 -7.32 0.70 8.62
N ALA A 400 -7.38 1.95 9.07
CA ALA A 400 -6.78 3.07 8.35
C ALA A 400 -5.26 2.90 8.18
N SER A 401 -4.55 2.49 9.23
CA SER A 401 -3.11 2.20 9.21
C SER A 401 -2.75 1.13 8.17
N ARG A 402 -3.49 0.02 8.12
CA ARG A 402 -3.24 -1.06 7.14
C ARG A 402 -3.54 -0.65 5.70
N LYS A 403 -4.58 0.15 5.46
CA LYS A 403 -5.00 0.50 4.10
C LYS A 403 -4.21 1.70 3.54
N SER A 404 -3.82 2.64 4.38
CA SER A 404 -2.99 3.80 4.00
C SER A 404 -1.48 3.52 4.01
N ASP A 405 -1.07 2.32 4.44
CA ASP A 405 0.32 1.96 4.74
C ASP A 405 0.99 2.88 5.79
N GLU A 406 0.24 3.69 6.55
CA GLU A 406 0.78 4.57 7.59
C GLU A 406 0.89 3.89 8.95
N VAL A 407 1.92 4.25 9.72
CA VAL A 407 2.04 3.80 11.11
C VAL A 407 1.36 4.82 12.02
N ILE A 408 0.15 4.49 12.48
CA ILE A 408 -0.60 5.33 13.42
C ILE A 408 -0.32 4.83 14.84
N ALA A 409 0.40 5.64 15.64
CA ALA A 409 0.82 5.28 16.98
C ALA A 409 0.11 6.15 18.05
N PRO A 410 -0.08 5.65 19.28
CA PRO A 410 -0.56 6.47 20.40
C PRO A 410 0.40 7.62 20.70
N ARG A 411 -0.13 8.83 20.89
CA ARG A 411 0.65 10.03 21.27
C ARG A 411 -0.16 10.87 22.25
N GLY A 412 0.23 10.84 23.52
CA GLY A 412 -0.58 11.39 24.61
C GLY A 412 -1.94 10.70 24.71
N ASP A 413 -3.02 11.47 24.78
CA ASP A 413 -4.41 10.96 24.82
C ASP A 413 -5.00 10.67 23.42
N GLY A 414 -4.20 10.89 22.37
CA GLY A 414 -4.60 10.75 20.98
C GLY A 414 -3.75 9.74 20.21
N PHE A 415 -3.82 9.86 18.89
CA PHE A 415 -3.01 9.08 17.97
C PHE A 415 -2.41 10.01 16.93
N ALA A 416 -1.27 9.61 16.39
CA ALA A 416 -0.55 10.40 15.41
C ALA A 416 0.24 9.53 14.43
N VAL A 417 0.58 10.11 13.29
CA VAL A 417 1.49 9.57 12.29
C VAL A 417 2.71 10.48 12.25
N ASP A 418 3.89 9.91 12.50
CA ASP A 418 5.14 10.63 12.33
C ASP A 418 5.52 10.68 10.84
N LEU A 419 5.80 11.88 10.33
CA LEU A 419 6.17 12.08 8.93
C LEU A 419 7.65 11.81 8.67
N SER A 420 8.47 11.79 9.73
CA SER A 420 9.89 11.46 9.68
C SER A 420 10.31 10.74 10.97
N THR A 421 11.31 9.87 10.86
CA THR A 421 11.99 9.25 12.01
C THR A 421 13.10 10.14 12.58
N LEU A 422 13.47 11.22 11.87
CA LEU A 422 14.54 12.14 12.26
C LEU A 422 13.95 13.39 12.93
N SER A 423 14.33 13.61 14.19
CA SER A 423 14.12 14.89 14.88
C SER A 423 14.90 16.00 14.16
N ASP A 424 14.26 17.15 13.96
CA ASP A 424 14.88 18.36 13.38
C ASP A 424 15.43 18.21 11.95
N SER A 425 14.77 17.39 11.12
CA SER A 425 15.13 17.26 9.71
C SER A 425 14.68 18.48 8.89
N HIS A 426 15.64 19.16 8.23
CA HIS A 426 15.42 20.39 7.45
C HIS A 426 15.20 20.16 5.95
N SER A 427 15.77 19.08 5.41
CA SER A 427 15.73 18.72 4.00
C SER A 427 15.48 17.22 3.84
N PHE A 428 15.24 16.78 2.61
CA PHE A 428 15.06 15.37 2.29
C PHE A 428 15.49 15.08 0.85
N LEU A 429 15.80 13.81 0.61
CA LEU A 429 16.07 13.25 -0.72
C LEU A 429 14.89 12.34 -1.08
N ALA A 430 14.22 12.63 -2.18
CA ALA A 430 13.15 11.80 -2.72
C ALA A 430 13.67 10.98 -3.91
N PHE A 431 13.13 9.78 -4.06
CA PHE A 431 13.41 8.90 -5.19
C PHE A 431 12.16 8.81 -6.09
N ASN A 432 12.34 9.02 -7.39
CA ASN A 432 11.25 9.06 -8.36
C ASN A 432 10.87 7.64 -8.80
N LEU A 433 9.78 7.15 -8.22
CA LEU A 433 9.20 5.86 -8.55
C LEU A 433 8.66 5.80 -9.98
N SER A 434 8.11 6.88 -10.52
CA SER A 434 7.60 6.93 -11.90
C SER A 434 8.71 6.62 -12.92
N THR A 435 9.89 7.25 -12.76
CA THR A 435 11.05 6.98 -13.63
C THR A 435 11.50 5.52 -13.54
N LEU A 436 11.55 4.96 -12.33
CA LEU A 436 11.90 3.54 -12.13
C LEU A 436 10.87 2.60 -12.78
N ALA A 437 9.57 2.88 -12.62
CA ALA A 437 8.50 2.10 -13.24
C ALA A 437 8.58 2.12 -14.76
N GLN A 438 8.82 3.29 -15.37
CA GLN A 438 8.95 3.43 -16.82
C GLN A 438 10.12 2.58 -17.34
N LYS A 439 11.28 2.65 -16.68
CA LYS A 439 12.45 1.83 -17.02
C LYS A 439 12.14 0.35 -16.92
N ARG A 440 11.47 -0.06 -15.84
CA ARG A 440 11.10 -1.46 -15.61
C ARG A 440 10.10 -1.97 -16.65
N VAL A 441 9.09 -1.17 -17.01
CA VAL A 441 8.13 -1.51 -18.07
C VAL A 441 8.84 -1.67 -19.41
N ALA A 442 9.78 -0.79 -19.76
CA ALA A 442 10.54 -0.89 -21.01
C ALA A 442 11.42 -2.16 -21.07
N GLU A 443 12.08 -2.52 -19.97
CA GLU A 443 12.85 -3.78 -19.86
C GLU A 443 11.95 -5.02 -19.96
N LEU A 444 10.82 -5.02 -19.25
CA LEU A 444 9.86 -6.12 -19.28
C LEU A 444 9.24 -6.30 -20.66
N SER A 445 8.89 -5.20 -21.35
CA SER A 445 8.35 -5.25 -22.70
C SER A 445 9.37 -5.84 -23.68
N ARG A 446 10.63 -5.38 -23.65
CA ARG A 446 11.72 -5.93 -24.49
C ARG A 446 11.96 -7.41 -24.21
N SER A 447 11.97 -7.80 -22.93
CA SER A 447 12.17 -9.19 -22.53
C SER A 447 11.03 -10.09 -22.98
N LEU A 448 9.78 -9.62 -22.84
CA LEU A 448 8.60 -10.34 -23.27
C LEU A 448 8.56 -10.50 -24.79
N ASP A 449 8.96 -9.45 -25.54
CA ASP A 449 9.09 -9.54 -27.00
C ASP A 449 10.19 -10.50 -27.45
N ALA A 450 11.31 -10.58 -26.73
CA ALA A 450 12.36 -11.53 -27.06
C ALA A 450 11.96 -12.99 -26.78
N VAL A 451 11.24 -13.24 -25.68
CA VAL A 451 10.99 -14.60 -25.17
C VAL A 451 9.66 -15.18 -25.67
N TRP A 452 8.60 -14.37 -25.72
CA TRP A 452 7.25 -14.86 -26.03
C TRP A 452 6.88 -14.59 -27.49
N GLN A 453 7.18 -15.55 -28.35
CA GLN A 453 6.86 -15.55 -29.78
C GLN A 453 5.76 -16.60 -30.07
N PRO A 454 4.47 -16.28 -29.81
CA PRO A 454 3.40 -17.25 -29.89
C PRO A 454 3.17 -17.75 -31.31
N GLY A 455 2.99 -19.06 -31.46
CA GLY A 455 2.67 -19.69 -32.74
C GLY A 455 1.18 -19.62 -33.08
N TYR A 456 0.32 -19.55 -32.06
CA TYR A 456 -1.13 -19.52 -32.19
C TYR A 456 -1.64 -18.23 -32.83
N ILE A 457 -2.51 -18.34 -33.85
CA ILE A 457 -2.86 -17.25 -34.76
C ILE A 457 -3.44 -16.00 -34.08
N ASP A 458 -4.32 -16.17 -33.08
CA ASP A 458 -4.92 -15.00 -32.40
C ASP A 458 -4.01 -14.41 -31.31
N LEU A 459 -2.85 -15.02 -31.03
CA LEU A 459 -1.84 -14.47 -30.12
C LEU A 459 -0.65 -13.85 -30.86
N GLN A 460 -0.59 -13.98 -32.19
CA GLN A 460 0.46 -13.34 -32.99
C GLN A 460 0.38 -11.81 -32.88
N ARG A 461 1.55 -11.13 -32.93
CA ARG A 461 1.69 -9.69 -32.63
C ARG A 461 0.83 -8.76 -33.48
N ASN A 462 0.49 -9.17 -34.70
CA ASN A 462 -0.41 -8.43 -35.60
C ASN A 462 -1.88 -8.46 -35.14
N VAL A 463 -2.28 -9.46 -34.36
CA VAL A 463 -3.64 -9.63 -33.82
C VAL A 463 -3.70 -9.28 -32.33
N PHE A 464 -2.67 -9.66 -31.58
CA PHE A 464 -2.54 -9.47 -30.14
C PHE A 464 -1.30 -8.62 -29.83
N PRO A 465 -1.38 -7.29 -30.04
CA PRO A 465 -0.25 -6.41 -29.83
C PRO A 465 0.13 -6.33 -28.35
N ILE A 466 1.39 -5.99 -28.12
CA ILE A 466 1.89 -5.56 -26.82
C ILE A 466 1.98 -4.03 -26.87
N SER A 467 1.41 -3.37 -25.87
CA SER A 467 1.38 -1.90 -25.85
C SER A 467 1.52 -1.38 -24.43
N THR A 468 2.07 -0.20 -24.28
CA THR A 468 1.97 0.58 -23.04
C THR A 468 0.55 1.12 -22.88
N TRP A 469 0.17 1.50 -21.66
CA TRP A 469 -1.13 2.10 -21.37
C TRP A 469 -1.42 3.33 -22.24
N LYS A 470 -0.44 4.22 -22.40
CA LYS A 470 -0.54 5.42 -23.23
C LYS A 470 -0.77 5.10 -24.70
N GLU A 471 -0.04 4.13 -25.24
CA GLU A 471 -0.25 3.66 -26.62
C GLU A 471 -1.63 3.03 -26.79
N TYR A 472 -2.04 2.18 -25.85
CA TYR A 472 -3.35 1.52 -25.85
C TYR A 472 -4.51 2.53 -25.83
N GLN A 473 -4.42 3.57 -24.99
CA GLN A 473 -5.43 4.62 -24.92
C GLN A 473 -5.55 5.42 -26.23
N ALA A 474 -4.44 5.58 -26.97
CA ALA A 474 -4.43 6.25 -28.26
C ALA A 474 -5.03 5.40 -29.40
N LEU A 475 -5.22 4.10 -29.21
CA LEU A 475 -5.83 3.22 -30.22
C LEU A 475 -7.34 3.47 -30.37
N PRO A 476 -7.92 3.23 -31.56
CA PRO A 476 -9.37 3.19 -31.74
C PRO A 476 -10.03 2.14 -30.83
N LYS A 477 -11.26 2.40 -30.36
CA LYS A 477 -12.00 1.50 -29.44
C LYS A 477 -12.13 0.06 -29.93
N GLU A 478 -12.15 -0.16 -31.23
CA GLU A 478 -12.21 -1.50 -31.83
C GLU A 478 -10.91 -2.28 -31.63
N SER A 479 -9.76 -1.61 -31.72
CA SER A 479 -8.42 -2.17 -31.51
C SER A 479 -8.07 -2.35 -30.03
N GLN A 480 -8.77 -1.66 -29.12
CA GLN A 480 -8.62 -1.80 -27.67
C GLN A 480 -9.20 -3.11 -27.09
N ARG A 481 -9.72 -4.01 -27.93
CA ARG A 481 -10.37 -5.25 -27.49
C ARG A 481 -9.40 -6.38 -27.16
N LEU A 482 -8.24 -6.41 -27.81
CA LEU A 482 -7.27 -7.50 -27.74
C LEU A 482 -5.85 -6.96 -27.56
N GLY A 483 -5.05 -7.62 -26.74
CA GLY A 483 -3.63 -7.31 -26.55
C GLY A 483 -3.15 -7.50 -25.12
N LEU A 484 -1.83 -7.41 -24.93
CA LEU A 484 -1.21 -7.25 -23.61
C LEU A 484 -0.91 -5.77 -23.38
N VAL A 485 -1.46 -5.22 -22.30
CA VAL A 485 -1.30 -3.81 -21.97
C VAL A 485 -0.48 -3.67 -20.69
N PHE A 486 0.68 -3.04 -20.78
CA PHE A 486 1.49 -2.66 -19.63
C PHE A 486 0.93 -1.38 -19.00
N TYR A 487 0.62 -1.43 -17.72
CA TYR A 487 0.07 -0.30 -16.97
C TYR A 487 0.79 -0.15 -15.63
N ALA A 488 1.41 1.00 -15.42
CA ALA A 488 2.02 1.39 -14.15
C ALA A 488 1.26 2.65 -13.66
N PRO A 489 0.39 2.57 -12.65
CA PRO A 489 -0.47 3.70 -12.29
C PRO A 489 0.32 4.91 -11.77
N VAL A 490 1.53 4.70 -11.23
CA VAL A 490 2.44 5.79 -10.81
C VAL A 490 2.95 6.66 -11.97
N THR A 491 2.85 6.19 -13.21
CA THR A 491 3.28 6.95 -14.41
C THR A 491 2.15 7.71 -15.08
N ASP A 492 0.92 7.60 -14.57
CA ASP A 492 -0.25 8.26 -15.13
C ASP A 492 -0.44 9.63 -14.48
N ASP A 493 0.18 10.65 -15.07
CA ASP A 493 0.11 12.05 -14.59
C ASP A 493 -1.20 12.75 -15.00
N GLU A 494 -1.96 12.18 -15.96
CA GLU A 494 -3.11 12.85 -16.61
C GLU A 494 -4.48 12.27 -16.20
N GLY A 495 -4.53 11.21 -15.38
CA GLY A 495 -5.77 10.55 -14.97
C GLY A 495 -5.74 10.02 -13.54
N ALA A 496 -6.89 10.04 -12.87
CA ALA A 496 -7.06 9.29 -11.62
C ALA A 496 -6.80 7.80 -11.92
N ALA A 497 -5.88 7.19 -11.17
CA ALA A 497 -5.56 5.78 -11.31
C ALA A 497 -6.86 4.94 -11.37
N ILE A 498 -6.91 4.02 -12.33
CA ILE A 498 -8.07 3.14 -12.52
C ILE A 498 -8.44 2.49 -11.17
N PRO A 499 -9.71 2.56 -10.72
CA PRO A 499 -10.14 1.92 -9.49
C PRO A 499 -9.74 0.44 -9.43
N GLY A 500 -9.17 0.03 -8.30
CA GLY A 500 -8.67 -1.34 -8.09
C GLY A 500 -7.19 -1.56 -8.49
N PHE A 501 -6.52 -0.58 -9.10
CA PHE A 501 -5.10 -0.64 -9.41
C PHE A 501 -4.28 0.24 -8.44
N GLU A 502 -3.26 -0.35 -7.82
CA GLU A 502 -2.40 0.28 -6.82
C GLU A 502 -1.20 0.96 -7.50
N LYS A 503 -0.93 2.23 -7.18
CA LYS A 503 0.20 3.00 -7.74
C LYS A 503 1.58 2.37 -7.50
N GLY A 504 1.74 1.61 -6.42
CA GLY A 504 2.99 0.90 -6.11
C GLY A 504 3.24 -0.39 -6.90
N SER A 505 2.40 -0.69 -7.88
CA SER A 505 2.43 -1.94 -8.63
C SER A 505 2.57 -1.70 -10.13
N ILE A 506 3.15 -2.67 -10.85
CA ILE A 506 3.12 -2.72 -12.32
C ILE A 506 2.15 -3.83 -12.74
N TYR A 507 1.33 -3.55 -13.75
CA TYR A 507 0.30 -4.45 -14.23
C TYR A 507 0.51 -4.82 -15.70
N ILE A 508 0.12 -6.04 -16.04
CA ILE A 508 -0.04 -6.50 -17.42
C ILE A 508 -1.48 -6.99 -17.56
N ILE A 509 -2.26 -6.33 -18.41
CA ILE A 509 -3.68 -6.61 -18.64
C ILE A 509 -3.81 -7.39 -19.94
N GLY A 510 -4.24 -8.65 -19.84
CA GLY A 510 -4.54 -9.50 -20.99
C GLY A 510 -5.95 -9.26 -21.51
N LYS A 511 -6.12 -8.22 -22.34
CA LYS A 511 -7.41 -7.81 -22.92
C LYS A 511 -7.95 -8.92 -23.81
N GLY A 512 -9.14 -9.44 -23.48
CA GLY A 512 -9.80 -10.51 -24.24
C GLY A 512 -9.09 -11.87 -24.24
N LEU A 513 -7.98 -12.02 -23.50
CA LEU A 513 -7.23 -13.27 -23.42
C LEU A 513 -8.08 -14.41 -22.81
N ASN A 514 -8.92 -14.08 -21.82
CA ASN A 514 -9.81 -15.05 -21.19
C ASN A 514 -10.87 -15.58 -22.18
N ASP A 515 -11.40 -14.71 -23.04
CA ASP A 515 -12.37 -15.12 -24.06
C ASP A 515 -11.72 -16.01 -25.12
N ILE A 516 -10.46 -15.74 -25.51
CA ILE A 516 -9.68 -16.63 -26.38
C ILE A 516 -9.57 -18.00 -25.70
N ILE A 517 -9.07 -18.07 -24.46
CA ILE A 517 -8.89 -19.33 -23.72
C ILE A 517 -10.20 -20.10 -23.59
N ARG A 518 -11.31 -19.44 -23.23
CA ARG A 518 -12.62 -20.09 -23.05
C ARG A 518 -13.17 -20.68 -24.35
N ARG A 519 -13.11 -19.93 -25.46
CA ARG A 519 -13.56 -20.43 -26.78
C ARG A 519 -12.85 -21.72 -27.17
N PHE A 520 -11.58 -21.88 -26.80
CA PHE A 520 -10.83 -23.10 -27.10
C PHE A 520 -11.15 -24.28 -26.17
N GLN A 521 -11.49 -24.01 -24.92
CA GLN A 521 -11.96 -25.06 -24.00
C GLN A 521 -13.29 -25.69 -24.47
N GLU A 522 -14.12 -24.91 -25.17
CA GLU A 522 -15.42 -25.36 -25.70
C GLU A 522 -15.32 -26.19 -26.99
N VAL A 523 -14.26 -26.01 -27.80
CA VAL A 523 -14.12 -26.60 -29.15
C VAL A 523 -13.42 -27.98 -29.15
N GLY A 524 -12.79 -28.39 -28.03
CA GLY A 524 -12.16 -29.70 -27.87
C GLY A 524 -10.70 -29.79 -28.34
N GLN A 525 -10.01 -30.91 -28.03
CA GLN A 525 -8.57 -31.07 -28.26
C GLN A 525 -8.22 -31.22 -29.75
N ASN A 526 -7.65 -30.18 -30.35
CA ASN A 526 -6.99 -30.18 -31.66
C ASN A 526 -5.56 -29.61 -31.56
N GLU A 527 -4.74 -29.73 -32.61
CA GLU A 527 -3.35 -29.24 -32.61
C GLU A 527 -3.25 -27.73 -32.27
N SER A 528 -4.21 -26.93 -32.72
CA SER A 528 -4.28 -25.50 -32.40
C SER A 528 -4.52 -25.24 -30.91
N SER A 529 -5.33 -26.06 -30.23
CA SER A 529 -5.56 -25.96 -28.78
C SER A 529 -4.32 -26.32 -27.97
N ALA A 530 -3.53 -27.28 -28.44
CA ALA A 530 -2.26 -27.63 -27.81
C ALA A 530 -1.22 -26.50 -27.98
N GLN A 531 -1.18 -25.87 -29.16
CA GLN A 531 -0.31 -24.71 -29.39
C GLN A 531 -0.72 -23.51 -28.54
N LEU A 532 -2.02 -23.19 -28.44
CA LEU A 532 -2.52 -22.13 -27.56
C LEU A 532 -2.17 -22.40 -26.09
N ALA A 533 -2.38 -23.63 -25.62
CA ALA A 533 -2.04 -24.00 -24.24
C ALA A 533 -0.54 -23.80 -23.97
N LYS A 534 0.32 -24.22 -24.91
CA LYS A 534 1.77 -24.02 -24.83
C LYS A 534 2.17 -22.55 -24.84
N ASP A 535 1.56 -21.74 -25.70
CA ASP A 535 1.85 -20.29 -25.80
C ASP A 535 1.40 -19.55 -24.54
N PHE A 536 0.25 -19.93 -23.96
CA PHE A 536 -0.24 -19.36 -22.71
C PHE A 536 0.59 -19.81 -21.50
N GLU A 537 1.00 -21.08 -21.45
CA GLU A 537 1.90 -21.57 -20.41
C GLU A 537 3.26 -20.88 -20.47
N SER A 538 3.79 -20.64 -21.67
CA SER A 538 5.02 -19.85 -21.88
C SER A 538 4.88 -18.43 -21.34
N LEU A 539 3.79 -17.73 -21.66
CA LEU A 539 3.50 -16.39 -21.11
C LEU A 539 3.41 -16.43 -19.58
N LYS A 540 2.65 -17.36 -19.02
CA LYS A 540 2.48 -17.51 -17.57
C LYS A 540 3.82 -17.78 -16.89
N ASN A 541 4.65 -18.64 -17.46
CA ASN A 541 5.97 -18.97 -16.92
C ASN A 541 6.90 -17.76 -16.93
N PHE A 542 6.93 -16.99 -18.03
CA PHE A 542 7.66 -15.73 -18.11
C PHE A 542 7.19 -14.73 -17.04
N LEU A 543 5.89 -14.49 -16.93
CA LEU A 543 5.34 -13.55 -15.96
C LEU A 543 5.61 -13.99 -14.52
N THR A 544 5.50 -15.28 -14.24
CA THR A 544 5.78 -15.84 -12.91
C THR A 544 7.28 -15.80 -12.57
N SER A 545 8.17 -15.92 -13.57
CA SER A 545 9.61 -15.68 -13.36
C SER A 545 9.91 -14.21 -13.10
N GLU A 546 9.16 -13.30 -13.71
CA GLU A 546 9.31 -11.86 -13.44
C GLU A 546 8.69 -11.40 -12.12
N GLY A 547 8.03 -12.30 -11.37
CA GLY A 547 7.42 -12.02 -10.06
C GLY A 547 5.96 -11.59 -10.11
N PHE A 548 5.31 -11.67 -11.27
CA PHE A 548 3.91 -11.31 -11.42
C PHE A 548 2.98 -12.38 -10.82
N ILE A 549 1.89 -11.90 -10.21
CA ILE A 549 0.79 -12.70 -9.68
C ILE A 549 -0.43 -12.48 -10.56
N GLY A 550 -0.96 -13.56 -11.16
CA GLY A 550 -2.14 -13.52 -12.02
C GLY A 550 -3.45 -13.69 -11.26
N TYR A 551 -4.47 -12.92 -11.61
CA TYR A 551 -5.85 -13.04 -11.10
C TYR A 551 -6.89 -12.61 -12.15
N SER A 552 -8.15 -12.98 -11.93
CA SER A 552 -9.28 -12.58 -12.77
C SER A 552 -9.65 -11.12 -12.52
N GLY A 553 -9.88 -10.35 -13.57
CA GLY A 553 -10.33 -8.96 -13.44
C GLY A 553 -11.69 -8.79 -12.75
N GLU A 554 -12.48 -9.85 -12.60
CA GLU A 554 -13.69 -9.86 -11.76
C GLU A 554 -13.39 -9.48 -10.30
N SER A 555 -12.18 -9.75 -9.81
CA SER A 555 -11.76 -9.37 -8.45
C SER A 555 -11.68 -7.85 -8.24
N LEU A 556 -11.62 -7.07 -9.32
CA LEU A 556 -11.68 -5.60 -9.28
C LEU A 556 -13.11 -5.06 -9.22
N GLY A 557 -14.12 -5.94 -9.13
CA GLY A 557 -15.53 -5.60 -9.08
C GLY A 557 -16.28 -5.92 -10.38
N THR A 558 -17.53 -6.36 -10.25
CA THR A 558 -18.38 -6.80 -11.38
C THR A 558 -18.73 -5.67 -12.36
N SER A 559 -18.63 -4.42 -11.93
CA SER A 559 -18.83 -3.21 -12.75
C SER A 559 -17.53 -2.72 -13.43
N SER A 560 -16.39 -3.35 -13.16
CA SER A 560 -15.11 -2.94 -13.73
C SER A 560 -15.06 -3.16 -15.24
N ALA A 561 -14.48 -2.21 -15.98
CA ALA A 561 -14.20 -2.35 -17.41
C ALA A 561 -13.24 -3.52 -17.73
N PHE A 562 -12.58 -4.07 -16.70
CA PHE A 562 -11.63 -5.16 -16.77
C PHE A 562 -12.19 -6.48 -16.24
N ALA A 563 -13.48 -6.55 -15.88
CA ALA A 563 -14.07 -7.74 -15.25
C ALA A 563 -13.84 -9.03 -16.05
N LYS A 564 -13.74 -8.95 -17.39
CA LYS A 564 -13.55 -10.12 -18.26
C LYS A 564 -12.09 -10.42 -18.59
N ASP A 565 -11.15 -9.59 -18.15
CA ASP A 565 -9.74 -9.68 -18.51
C ASP A 565 -8.94 -10.50 -17.50
N LEU A 566 -7.77 -10.99 -17.92
CA LEU A 566 -6.77 -11.57 -17.03
C LEU A 566 -5.78 -10.48 -16.63
N ILE A 567 -5.52 -10.33 -15.33
CA ILE A 567 -4.65 -9.28 -14.81
C ILE A 567 -3.46 -9.94 -14.12
N PHE A 568 -2.27 -9.47 -14.45
CA PHE A 568 -1.03 -9.86 -13.78
C PHE A 568 -0.46 -8.65 -13.05
N ARG A 569 -0.18 -8.77 -11.75
CA ARG A 569 0.36 -7.71 -10.91
C ARG A 569 1.75 -8.05 -10.40
N LEU A 570 2.69 -7.14 -10.56
CA LEU A 570 3.97 -7.10 -9.88
C LEU A 570 3.88 -6.05 -8.74
N PRO A 571 3.64 -6.48 -7.49
CA PRO A 571 3.54 -5.57 -6.36
C PRO A 571 4.91 -5.04 -5.95
N ASN A 572 4.93 -3.80 -5.43
CA ASN A 572 6.12 -3.13 -4.88
C ASN A 572 7.39 -3.33 -5.72
N TYR A 573 7.31 -3.05 -7.02
CA TYR A 573 8.41 -3.27 -7.97
C TYR A 573 9.72 -2.56 -7.58
N TYR A 574 9.65 -1.59 -6.67
CA TYR A 574 10.77 -0.79 -6.16
C TYR A 574 11.46 -1.38 -4.92
N ASP A 575 10.86 -2.34 -4.19
CA ASP A 575 11.35 -2.76 -2.86
C ASP A 575 12.80 -3.25 -2.91
N ASN A 576 13.11 -4.16 -3.84
CA ASN A 576 14.46 -4.70 -3.98
C ASN A 576 15.48 -3.62 -4.37
N PHE A 577 15.05 -2.66 -5.20
CA PHE A 577 15.89 -1.54 -5.60
C PHE A 577 16.17 -0.62 -4.40
N LEU A 578 15.15 -0.24 -3.63
CA LEU A 578 15.33 0.59 -2.44
C LEU A 578 16.20 -0.11 -1.38
N MET A 579 16.04 -1.44 -1.19
CA MET A 579 16.92 -2.21 -0.31
C MET A 579 18.38 -2.19 -0.78
N ALA A 580 18.62 -2.25 -2.09
CA ALA A 580 19.97 -2.17 -2.67
C ALA A 580 20.66 -0.83 -2.40
N THR A 581 19.90 0.26 -2.29
CA THR A 581 20.46 1.58 -1.93
C THR A 581 21.09 1.59 -0.52
N ARG A 582 20.68 0.67 0.37
CA ARG A 582 21.01 0.66 1.81
C ARG A 582 20.56 1.90 2.58
N GLU A 583 19.77 2.77 1.95
CA GLU A 583 19.17 3.92 2.60
C GLU A 583 17.81 3.57 3.20
N ASN A 584 17.40 4.33 4.21
CA ASN A 584 16.10 4.15 4.86
C ASN A 584 15.01 4.96 4.15
N PHE A 585 14.75 4.64 2.87
CA PHE A 585 13.63 5.22 2.14
C PHE A 585 12.29 4.73 2.72
N SER A 586 11.30 5.62 2.76
CA SER A 586 9.93 5.25 3.06
C SER A 586 9.02 5.64 1.90
N VAL A 587 8.19 4.69 1.46
CA VAL A 587 7.20 4.88 0.40
C VAL A 587 5.83 4.88 1.05
N LYS A 588 5.12 6.01 0.96
CA LYS A 588 3.87 6.31 1.68
C LYS A 588 2.95 7.17 0.82
N GLY A 589 1.70 7.34 1.26
CA GLY A 589 0.72 8.14 0.53
C GLY A 589 0.31 7.47 -0.77
N ASP A 590 0.26 8.24 -1.85
CA ASP A 590 -0.08 7.74 -3.18
C ASP A 590 1.09 7.07 -3.91
N LYS A 591 2.27 7.02 -3.27
CA LYS A 591 3.53 6.40 -3.73
C LYS A 591 4.25 7.15 -4.83
#